data_AF-A0A959HJL0-F1
#
_entry.id   AF-A0A959HJL0-F1
#
_cell.length_a   1.000
_cell.length_b   1.000
_cell.length_c   1.000
_cell.angle_alpha   90.00
_cell.angle_beta   90.00
_cell.angle_gamma   90.00
#
_symmetry.space_group_name_H-M   'P 1'
#
loop_
_entity.id
_entity.type
_entity.pdbx_description
1 polymer ?
#
loop_
_entity_poly.entity_id
_entity_poly.type
_entity_poly.pdbx_seq_one_letter_code
_entity_poly.pdbx_strand_id
1 'polypeptide(L)'
;MHPISLHQARALAIHSQGLTAAQNFKGKAGALSAIEQIGYAQIDTLSVVNRAHHHVLWSRVDKYQPHHLHSLVKEKAIFEYWAHAAAYLPMRDYRFTIPRQEEVRASDGMWHQRNPKLIAYALDRIRAEGPLMSRDFAKGDSRLYFGNNKEGWSASAISHTLFQLFMEGELMVVSRKGFQKVYDLTER
;
A
#
# COMPACT_ATOMS: atom_id res chain seq x y z
N MET A 1 1.16 33.88 -17.30
CA MET A 1 0.25 32.76 -16.95
C MET A 1 -1.11 33.10 -17.54
N HIS A 2 -1.65 32.28 -18.45
CA HIS A 2 -2.97 32.57 -19.06
C HIS A 2 -4.07 32.23 -18.06
N PRO A 3 -4.99 33.17 -17.73
CA PRO A 3 -6.08 32.88 -16.81
C PRO A 3 -7.06 31.87 -17.43
N ILE A 4 -7.52 30.92 -16.62
CA ILE A 4 -8.56 29.94 -16.99
C ILE A 4 -9.88 30.33 -16.33
N SER A 5 -11.00 30.12 -17.04
CA SER A 5 -12.33 30.29 -16.47
C SER A 5 -12.67 29.14 -15.51
N LEU A 6 -13.65 29.36 -14.62
CA LEU A 6 -14.16 28.30 -13.73
C LEU A 6 -14.68 27.08 -14.51
N HIS A 7 -15.26 27.31 -15.69
CA HIS A 7 -15.72 26.23 -16.57
C HIS A 7 -14.54 25.38 -17.06
N GLN A 8 -13.46 26.03 -17.52
CA GLN A 8 -12.24 25.33 -17.95
C GLN A 8 -11.59 24.57 -16.79
N ALA A 9 -11.49 25.18 -15.61
CA ALA A 9 -10.93 24.53 -14.43
C ALA A 9 -11.71 23.26 -14.04
N ARG A 10 -13.06 23.31 -14.06
CA ARG A 10 -13.91 22.13 -13.80
C ARG A 10 -13.73 21.04 -14.84
N ALA A 11 -13.70 21.40 -16.13
CA ALA A 11 -13.49 20.44 -17.20
C ALA A 11 -12.13 19.74 -17.06
N LEU A 12 -11.07 20.50 -16.75
CA LEU A 12 -9.74 19.97 -16.49
C LEU A 12 -9.72 19.02 -15.27
N ALA A 13 -10.41 19.38 -14.18
CA ALA A 13 -10.51 18.54 -13.00
C ALA A 13 -11.24 17.21 -13.28
N ILE A 14 -12.36 17.23 -14.01
CA ILE A 14 -13.08 16.00 -14.38
C ILE A 14 -12.26 15.13 -15.34
N HIS A 15 -11.55 15.76 -16.28
CA HIS A 15 -10.65 15.06 -17.20
C HIS A 15 -9.45 14.44 -16.49
N SER A 16 -8.81 15.16 -15.57
CA SER A 16 -7.68 14.63 -14.78
C SER A 16 -8.11 13.48 -13.86
N GLN A 17 -9.38 13.46 -13.42
CA GLN A 17 -9.95 12.35 -12.67
C GLN A 17 -10.29 11.12 -13.51
N GLY A 18 -10.13 11.16 -14.83
CA GLY A 18 -10.44 10.05 -15.72
C GLY A 18 -11.93 9.73 -15.82
N LEU A 19 -12.79 10.72 -15.59
CA LEU A 19 -14.26 10.59 -15.58
C LEU A 19 -14.93 11.08 -16.87
N THR A 20 -14.13 11.36 -17.91
CA THR A 20 -14.65 11.74 -19.23
C THR A 20 -14.74 10.52 -20.14
N ALA A 21 -15.79 10.45 -20.97
CA ALA A 21 -16.03 9.34 -21.89
C ALA A 21 -14.87 9.08 -22.88
N ALA A 22 -13.96 10.04 -23.07
CA ALA A 22 -12.81 9.91 -23.95
C ALA A 22 -11.75 8.90 -23.46
N GLN A 23 -11.71 8.55 -22.17
CA GLN A 23 -10.56 7.82 -21.62
C GLN A 23 -10.59 6.30 -21.82
N ASN A 24 -11.71 5.71 -22.29
CA ASN A 24 -11.82 4.33 -22.78
C ASN A 24 -11.01 3.26 -22.00
N PHE A 25 -10.90 3.40 -20.68
CA PHE A 25 -10.17 2.45 -19.85
C PHE A 25 -10.91 1.13 -19.80
N LYS A 26 -10.20 0.02 -20.06
CA LYS A 26 -10.81 -1.31 -20.09
C LYS A 26 -9.95 -2.39 -19.46
N GLY A 27 -10.58 -3.25 -18.66
CA GLY A 27 -9.94 -4.40 -18.04
C GLY A 27 -8.75 -4.05 -17.15
N LYS A 28 -7.79 -4.97 -17.01
CA LYS A 28 -6.59 -4.78 -16.19
C LYS A 28 -5.71 -3.62 -16.66
N ALA A 29 -5.47 -3.53 -17.98
CA ALA A 29 -4.67 -2.45 -18.56
C ALA A 29 -5.31 -1.08 -18.29
N GLY A 30 -6.63 -0.96 -18.46
CA GLY A 30 -7.37 0.25 -18.10
C GLY A 30 -7.32 0.59 -16.61
N ALA A 31 -7.30 -0.42 -15.72
CA ALA A 31 -7.12 -0.17 -14.30
C ALA A 31 -5.74 0.43 -13.98
N LEU A 32 -4.68 -0.05 -14.63
CA LEU A 32 -3.35 0.58 -14.52
C LEU A 32 -3.38 2.02 -15.03
N SER A 33 -3.88 2.24 -16.25
CA SER A 33 -3.95 3.58 -16.85
C SER A 33 -4.81 4.54 -16.02
N ALA A 34 -5.89 4.06 -15.41
CA ALA A 34 -6.73 4.87 -14.52
C ALA A 34 -5.96 5.29 -13.27
N ILE A 35 -5.24 4.37 -12.61
CA ILE A 35 -4.40 4.68 -11.42
C ILE A 35 -3.29 5.67 -11.81
N GLU A 36 -2.67 5.47 -12.97
CA GLU A 36 -1.66 6.39 -13.52
C GLU A 36 -2.20 7.79 -13.81
N GLN A 37 -3.43 7.89 -14.30
CA GLN A 37 -4.10 9.16 -14.60
C GLN A 37 -4.43 9.94 -13.32
N ILE A 38 -5.01 9.26 -12.32
CA ILE A 38 -5.45 9.91 -11.07
C ILE A 38 -4.34 10.02 -10.01
N GLY A 39 -3.19 9.37 -10.24
CA GLY A 39 -2.01 9.38 -9.39
C GLY A 39 -2.03 8.38 -8.23
N TYR A 40 -3.21 7.99 -7.73
CA TYR A 40 -3.34 6.96 -6.69
C TYR A 40 -4.79 6.45 -6.52
N ALA A 41 -4.96 5.29 -5.89
CA ALA A 41 -6.24 4.84 -5.36
C ALA A 41 -6.14 4.56 -3.86
N GLN A 42 -6.86 5.34 -3.04
CA GLN A 42 -6.82 5.18 -1.57
C GLN A 42 -7.44 3.85 -1.14
N ILE A 43 -6.71 3.12 -0.30
CA ILE A 43 -7.11 1.84 0.28
C ILE A 43 -8.02 2.11 1.48
N ASP A 44 -9.19 1.48 1.51
CA ASP A 44 -10.22 1.70 2.52
C ASP A 44 -10.52 0.40 3.28
N THR A 45 -10.72 0.54 4.59
CA THR A 45 -10.98 -0.55 5.53
C THR A 45 -12.46 -0.94 5.62
N LEU A 46 -13.40 -0.08 5.22
CA LEU A 46 -14.83 -0.34 5.24
C LEU A 46 -15.30 -1.08 3.98
N SER A 47 -16.21 -2.06 4.14
CA SER A 47 -16.63 -2.95 3.05
C SER A 47 -18.11 -3.32 3.12
N VAL A 48 -19.00 -2.36 3.41
CA VAL A 48 -20.45 -2.62 3.52
C VAL A 48 -21.05 -3.17 2.22
N VAL A 49 -20.67 -2.59 1.07
CA VAL A 49 -21.01 -3.10 -0.27
C VAL A 49 -19.75 -3.65 -0.93
N ASN A 50 -18.74 -2.79 -1.07
CA ASN A 50 -17.37 -3.14 -1.37
C ASN A 50 -16.46 -2.03 -0.79
N ARG A 51 -15.13 -2.16 -0.92
CA ARG A 51 -14.19 -1.13 -0.46
C ARG A 51 -14.10 0.02 -1.46
N ALA A 52 -13.89 1.23 -0.97
CA ALA A 52 -13.92 2.46 -1.77
C ALA A 52 -13.02 2.43 -3.03
N HIS A 53 -11.80 1.89 -2.94
CA HIS A 53 -10.90 1.77 -4.10
C HIS A 53 -11.47 0.91 -5.23
N HIS A 54 -12.30 -0.09 -4.94
CA HIS A 54 -12.95 -0.84 -6.01
C HIS A 54 -14.02 -0.01 -6.70
N HIS A 55 -14.76 0.83 -5.97
CA HIS A 55 -15.73 1.76 -6.56
C HIS A 55 -15.06 2.83 -7.43
N VAL A 56 -13.90 3.35 -7.00
CA VAL A 56 -13.09 4.31 -7.77
C VAL A 56 -12.71 3.74 -9.14
N LEU A 57 -12.25 2.49 -9.19
CA LEU A 57 -11.85 1.87 -10.46
C LEU A 57 -13.05 1.41 -11.28
N TRP A 58 -14.10 0.88 -10.63
CA TRP A 58 -15.32 0.46 -11.30
C TRP A 58 -16.01 1.62 -12.04
N SER A 59 -16.01 2.84 -11.49
CA SER A 59 -16.63 3.99 -12.14
C SER A 59 -15.84 4.55 -13.33
N ARG A 60 -14.59 4.11 -13.52
CA ARG A 60 -13.67 4.61 -14.56
C ARG A 60 -13.36 3.59 -15.64
N VAL A 61 -13.38 2.31 -15.29
CA VAL A 61 -12.79 1.24 -16.10
C VAL A 61 -13.85 0.23 -16.51
N ASP A 62 -14.14 0.18 -17.81
CA ASP A 62 -15.02 -0.82 -18.40
C ASP A 62 -14.51 -2.24 -18.11
N LYS A 63 -15.42 -3.13 -17.73
CA LYS A 63 -15.13 -4.52 -17.33
C LYS A 63 -14.12 -4.64 -16.19
N TYR A 64 -14.04 -3.66 -15.29
CA TYR A 64 -13.21 -3.78 -14.08
C TYR A 64 -13.62 -4.98 -13.22
N GLN A 65 -12.63 -5.68 -12.69
CA GLN A 65 -12.80 -6.78 -11.74
C GLN A 65 -11.82 -6.61 -10.59
N PRO A 66 -12.19 -6.94 -9.33
CA PRO A 66 -11.31 -6.77 -8.17
C PRO A 66 -9.93 -7.44 -8.31
N HIS A 67 -9.85 -8.58 -9.00
CA HIS A 67 -8.59 -9.30 -9.20
C HIS A 67 -7.59 -8.53 -10.08
N HIS A 68 -8.02 -7.52 -10.85
CA HIS A 68 -7.11 -6.67 -11.60
C HIS A 68 -6.12 -5.95 -10.68
N LEU A 69 -6.59 -5.40 -9.55
CA LEU A 69 -5.70 -4.77 -8.56
C LEU A 69 -4.68 -5.77 -8.00
N HIS A 70 -5.12 -6.96 -7.61
CA HIS A 70 -4.21 -7.99 -7.11
C HIS A 70 -3.16 -8.40 -8.15
N SER A 71 -3.57 -8.49 -9.42
CA SER A 71 -2.67 -8.82 -10.52
C SER A 71 -1.65 -7.70 -10.75
N LEU A 72 -2.08 -6.44 -10.73
CA LEU A 72 -1.19 -5.29 -10.91
C LEU A 72 -0.15 -5.15 -9.78
N VAL A 73 -0.53 -5.45 -8.52
CA VAL A 73 0.42 -5.51 -7.40
C VAL A 73 1.42 -6.64 -7.61
N LYS A 74 0.95 -7.85 -7.96
CA LYS A 74 1.80 -9.02 -8.19
C LYS A 74 2.77 -8.82 -9.37
N GLU A 75 2.32 -8.14 -10.41
CA GLU A 75 3.09 -7.78 -11.60
C GLU A 75 4.00 -6.55 -11.37
N LYS A 76 3.99 -5.98 -10.16
CA LYS A 76 4.77 -4.78 -9.80
C LYS A 76 4.47 -3.57 -10.69
N ALA A 77 3.28 -3.52 -11.30
CA ALA A 77 2.81 -2.37 -12.08
C ALA A 77 2.31 -1.24 -11.18
N ILE A 78 1.81 -1.59 -9.99
CA ILE A 78 1.47 -0.69 -8.90
C ILE A 78 2.06 -1.20 -7.59
N PHE A 79 2.19 -0.33 -6.61
CA PHE A 79 2.63 -0.69 -5.26
C PHE A 79 1.78 -0.02 -4.19
N GLU A 80 1.84 -0.55 -2.97
CA GLU A 80 1.23 0.10 -1.82
C GLU A 80 2.25 0.98 -1.09
N TYR A 81 1.85 2.19 -0.69
CA TYR A 81 2.61 3.00 0.26
C TYR A 81 1.68 3.90 1.07
N TRP A 82 2.18 4.43 2.17
CA TRP A 82 1.51 5.50 2.90
C TRP A 82 1.95 6.84 2.32
N ALA A 83 1.15 7.37 1.38
CA ALA A 83 1.32 8.73 0.87
C ALA A 83 0.58 9.71 1.80
N HIS A 84 -0.39 10.48 1.29
CA HIS A 84 -1.33 11.21 2.14
C HIS A 84 -2.27 10.26 2.93
N ALA A 85 -2.44 9.03 2.44
CA ALA A 85 -3.14 7.91 3.06
C ALA A 85 -2.56 6.59 2.54
N ALA A 86 -3.00 5.45 3.10
CA ALA A 86 -2.70 4.15 2.51
C ALA A 86 -3.29 4.09 1.09
N ALA A 87 -2.45 3.86 0.08
CA ALA A 87 -2.87 3.93 -1.31
C ALA A 87 -2.14 2.93 -2.21
N TYR A 88 -2.79 2.56 -3.30
CA TYR A 88 -2.14 1.99 -4.49
C TYR A 88 -1.60 3.12 -5.35
N LEU A 89 -0.33 3.06 -5.71
CA LEU A 89 0.41 4.06 -6.49
C LEU A 89 1.01 3.42 -7.75
N PRO A 90 1.15 4.17 -8.86
CA PRO A 90 1.86 3.70 -10.05
C PRO A 90 3.32 3.39 -9.75
N MET A 91 3.85 2.26 -10.21
CA MET A 91 5.26 1.92 -9.95
C MET A 91 6.25 2.97 -10.51
N ARG A 92 5.90 3.65 -11.61
CA ARG A 92 6.69 4.76 -12.18
C ARG A 92 6.94 5.94 -11.23
N ASP A 93 6.11 6.04 -10.19
CA ASP A 93 6.11 7.09 -9.18
C ASP A 93 6.79 6.65 -7.86
N TYR A 94 7.33 5.43 -7.80
CA TYR A 94 8.02 4.91 -6.62
C TYR A 94 9.12 5.84 -6.11
N ARG A 95 9.88 6.46 -7.03
CA ARG A 95 10.96 7.41 -6.72
C ARG A 95 10.53 8.56 -5.80
N PHE A 96 9.26 8.96 -5.85
CA PHE A 96 8.74 10.06 -5.04
C PHE A 96 8.47 9.66 -3.59
N THR A 97 8.51 8.36 -3.28
CA THR A 97 8.39 7.87 -1.90
C THR A 97 9.73 7.83 -1.18
N ILE A 98 10.85 7.85 -1.90
CA ILE A 98 12.21 7.72 -1.34
C ILE A 98 12.51 8.82 -0.29
N PRO A 99 12.25 10.12 -0.53
CA PRO A 99 12.51 11.14 0.49
C PRO A 99 11.74 10.87 1.79
N ARG A 100 10.50 10.39 1.68
CA ARG A 100 9.68 10.04 2.84
C ARG A 100 10.21 8.80 3.57
N GLN A 101 10.66 7.79 2.83
CA GLN A 101 11.30 6.61 3.42
C GLN A 101 12.57 7.00 4.19
N GLU A 102 13.38 7.91 3.63
CA GLU A 102 14.59 8.43 4.28
C GLU A 102 14.28 9.21 5.57
N GLU A 103 13.26 10.08 5.53
CA GLU A 103 12.77 10.78 6.73
C GLU A 103 12.35 9.79 7.82
N VAL A 104 11.62 8.72 7.46
CA VAL A 104 11.20 7.70 8.42
C VAL A 104 12.40 6.92 8.96
N ARG A 105 13.38 6.55 8.11
CA ARG A 105 14.62 5.88 8.54
C ARG A 105 15.44 6.73 9.50
N ALA A 106 15.49 8.05 9.28
CA ALA A 106 16.20 8.99 10.15
C ALA A 106 15.46 9.27 11.47
N SER A 107 14.20 8.87 11.60
CA SER A 107 13.43 9.04 12.82
C SER A 107 13.69 7.93 13.85
N ASP A 108 13.59 8.25 15.14
CA ASP A 108 13.70 7.30 16.26
C ASP A 108 12.48 6.35 16.41
N GLY A 109 11.73 6.17 15.33
CA GLY A 109 10.47 5.44 15.29
C GLY A 109 9.29 6.40 15.30
N MET A 110 8.50 6.40 14.21
CA MET A 110 7.43 7.38 14.02
C MET A 110 6.26 7.22 15.01
N TRP A 111 6.03 6.00 15.53
CA TRP A 111 4.87 5.70 16.39
C TRP A 111 5.15 4.73 17.54
N HIS A 112 6.34 4.11 17.58
CA HIS A 112 6.72 3.14 18.59
C HIS A 112 8.25 3.04 18.68
N GLN A 113 8.75 2.56 19.81
CA GLN A 113 10.18 2.45 20.06
C GLN A 113 10.79 1.35 19.20
N ARG A 114 11.87 1.70 18.48
CA ARG A 114 12.63 0.73 17.67
C ARG A 114 13.12 -0.43 18.54
N ASN A 115 12.91 -1.66 18.06
CA ASN A 115 13.46 -2.86 18.66
C ASN A 115 14.38 -3.56 17.65
N PRO A 116 15.70 -3.33 17.70
CA PRO A 116 16.65 -3.88 16.74
C PRO A 116 16.62 -5.41 16.64
N LYS A 117 16.38 -6.11 17.77
CA LYS A 117 16.28 -7.57 17.79
C LYS A 117 15.05 -8.06 17.03
N LEU A 118 13.91 -7.38 17.19
CA LEU A 118 12.67 -7.71 16.50
C LEU A 118 12.74 -7.37 15.00
N ILE A 119 13.41 -6.26 14.65
CA ILE A 119 13.70 -5.89 13.25
C ILE A 119 14.54 -6.97 12.58
N ALA A 120 15.67 -7.34 13.17
CA ALA A 120 16.55 -8.38 12.63
C ALA A 120 15.80 -9.70 12.46
N TYR A 121 15.06 -10.12 13.50
CA TYR A 121 14.22 -11.32 13.43
C TYR A 121 13.19 -11.28 12.30
N ALA A 122 12.50 -10.16 12.10
CA ALA A 122 11.51 -10.01 11.03
C ALA A 122 12.15 -10.13 9.64
N LEU A 123 13.25 -9.41 9.41
CA LEU A 123 13.98 -9.44 8.14
C LEU A 123 14.57 -10.82 7.84
N ASP A 124 15.17 -11.48 8.84
CA ASP A 124 15.80 -12.79 8.66
C ASP A 124 14.77 -13.86 8.31
N ARG A 125 13.59 -13.83 8.93
CA ARG A 125 12.50 -14.75 8.56
C ARG A 125 11.98 -14.51 7.15
N ILE A 126 11.76 -13.25 6.75
CA ILE A 126 11.33 -12.94 5.37
C ILE A 126 12.41 -13.33 4.35
N ARG A 127 13.70 -13.15 4.68
CA ARG A 127 14.80 -13.63 3.85
C ARG A 127 14.76 -15.14 3.66
N ALA A 128 14.57 -15.90 4.74
CA ALA A 128 14.63 -17.36 4.73
C ALA A 128 13.37 -18.03 4.15
N GLU A 129 12.18 -17.50 4.47
CA GLU A 129 10.89 -18.14 4.18
C GLU A 129 10.15 -17.47 3.01
N GLY A 130 10.61 -16.31 2.56
CA GLY A 130 9.93 -15.50 1.56
C GLY A 130 8.83 -14.62 2.16
N PRO A 131 7.79 -14.27 1.37
CA PRO A 131 6.79 -13.31 1.81
C PRO A 131 5.95 -13.79 3.01
N LEU A 132 5.86 -12.97 4.06
CA LEU A 132 5.15 -13.30 5.31
C LEU A 132 4.12 -12.23 5.70
N MET A 133 3.08 -12.66 6.42
CA MET A 133 2.12 -11.78 7.10
C MET A 133 2.48 -11.67 8.57
N SER A 134 2.00 -10.62 9.24
CA SER A 134 2.16 -10.45 10.70
C SER A 134 1.75 -11.69 11.53
N ARG A 135 0.66 -12.38 11.16
CA ARG A 135 0.22 -13.59 11.85
C ARG A 135 1.18 -14.78 11.75
N ASP A 136 2.04 -14.81 10.74
CA ASP A 136 2.99 -15.90 10.53
C ASP A 136 4.15 -15.84 11.54
N PHE A 137 4.28 -14.72 12.26
CA PHE A 137 5.22 -14.54 13.37
C PHE A 137 4.63 -14.92 14.73
N ALA A 138 3.30 -14.87 14.90
CA ALA A 138 2.64 -15.03 16.19
C ALA A 138 2.68 -16.47 16.76
N LYS A 139 3.06 -17.47 15.97
CA LYS A 139 3.20 -18.86 16.43
C LYS A 139 4.60 -19.10 17.00
N GLY A 140 4.72 -19.11 18.33
CA GLY A 140 5.83 -19.77 19.02
C GLY A 140 6.94 -18.89 19.60
N ASP A 141 6.81 -17.55 19.63
CA ASP A 141 7.89 -16.68 20.13
C ASP A 141 7.43 -15.67 21.20
N SER A 142 7.86 -15.91 22.44
CA SER A 142 7.61 -15.06 23.62
C SER A 142 8.33 -13.70 23.56
N ARG A 143 9.21 -13.46 22.58
CA ARG A 143 9.88 -12.16 22.38
C ARG A 143 8.99 -11.12 21.69
N LEU A 144 7.81 -11.53 21.21
CA LEU A 144 6.85 -10.66 20.53
C LEU A 144 5.97 -9.86 21.50
N TYR A 145 6.12 -10.02 22.81
CA TYR A 145 5.25 -9.45 23.83
C TYR A 145 5.91 -8.23 24.49
N PHE A 146 5.22 -7.09 24.54
CA PHE A 146 5.58 -5.99 25.44
C PHE A 146 4.93 -6.27 26.82
N GLY A 147 5.75 -6.48 27.85
CA GLY A 147 5.29 -6.72 29.23
C GLY A 147 4.57 -8.06 29.46
N ASN A 148 4.14 -8.30 30.70
CA ASN A 148 3.53 -9.54 31.21
C ASN A 148 2.12 -9.87 30.64
N ASN A 149 1.79 -9.46 29.42
CA ASN A 149 0.45 -9.67 28.87
C ASN A 149 0.38 -10.95 28.02
N LYS A 150 -0.10 -12.03 28.65
CA LYS A 150 -0.48 -13.31 28.04
C LYS A 150 -1.74 -13.24 27.15
N GLU A 151 -2.29 -12.06 26.91
CA GLU A 151 -3.55 -11.86 26.20
C GLU A 151 -3.34 -11.01 24.93
N GLY A 152 -3.11 -11.61 23.76
CA GLY A 152 -3.37 -10.98 22.45
C GLY A 152 -2.50 -9.77 21.99
N TRP A 153 -1.70 -9.15 22.85
CA TRP A 153 -0.95 -7.92 22.54
C TRP A 153 0.39 -8.14 21.79
N SER A 154 0.86 -9.38 21.57
CA SER A 154 2.11 -9.61 20.83
C SER A 154 2.03 -9.43 19.32
N ALA A 155 0.84 -9.64 18.76
CA ALA A 155 0.58 -9.38 17.34
C ALA A 155 0.77 -7.90 17.00
N SER A 156 0.66 -6.97 17.96
CA SER A 156 0.87 -5.54 17.71
C SER A 156 2.35 -5.22 17.50
N ALA A 157 3.27 -5.75 18.31
CA ALA A 157 4.71 -5.44 18.24
C ALA A 157 5.30 -5.80 16.87
N ILE A 158 5.01 -7.02 16.39
CA ILE A 158 5.45 -7.44 15.07
C ILE A 158 4.72 -6.68 13.96
N SER A 159 3.42 -6.41 14.09
CA SER A 159 2.68 -5.61 13.10
C SER A 159 3.27 -4.20 12.96
N HIS A 160 3.60 -3.58 14.09
CA HIS A 160 4.25 -2.28 14.17
C HIS A 160 5.65 -2.30 13.55
N THR A 161 6.44 -3.36 13.81
CA THR A 161 7.77 -3.54 13.22
C THR A 161 7.69 -3.72 11.70
N LEU A 162 6.82 -4.60 11.20
CA LEU A 162 6.62 -4.81 9.77
C LEU A 162 6.12 -3.53 9.08
N PHE A 163 5.22 -2.80 9.73
CA PHE A 163 4.73 -1.54 9.20
C PHE A 163 5.81 -0.46 9.19
N GLN A 164 6.67 -0.40 10.20
CA GLN A 164 7.82 0.49 10.22
C GLN A 164 8.80 0.17 9.09
N LEU A 165 9.20 -1.09 8.94
CA LEU A 165 10.09 -1.52 7.85
C LEU A 165 9.49 -1.24 6.47
N PHE A 166 8.17 -1.38 6.33
CA PHE A 166 7.44 -0.97 5.13
C PHE A 166 7.50 0.55 4.88
N MET A 167 7.31 1.37 5.92
CA MET A 167 7.41 2.82 5.82
C MET A 167 8.83 3.28 5.48
N GLU A 168 9.83 2.57 6.00
CA GLU A 168 11.27 2.77 5.74
C GLU A 168 11.69 2.27 4.35
N GLY A 169 10.82 1.60 3.60
CA GLY A 169 11.17 1.04 2.30
C GLY A 169 12.07 -0.19 2.35
N GLU A 170 12.25 -0.83 3.52
CA GLU A 170 12.94 -2.13 3.66
C GLU A 170 12.04 -3.29 3.24
N LEU A 171 10.72 -3.13 3.43
CA LEU A 171 9.71 -4.09 3.01
C LEU A 171 8.70 -3.46 2.03
N MET A 172 8.15 -4.28 1.16
CA MET A 172 7.01 -3.94 0.30
C MET A 172 5.85 -4.90 0.52
N VAL A 173 4.63 -4.45 0.24
CA VAL A 173 3.46 -5.31 0.19
C VAL A 173 3.37 -5.95 -1.20
N VAL A 174 3.63 -7.25 -1.28
CA VAL A 174 3.63 -8.00 -2.56
C VAL A 174 2.27 -8.61 -2.90
N SER A 175 1.40 -8.75 -1.89
CA SER A 175 0.01 -9.17 -2.06
C SER A 175 -0.78 -8.95 -0.77
N ARG A 176 -2.09 -9.24 -0.83
CA ARG A 176 -2.93 -9.35 0.35
C ARG A 176 -3.61 -10.72 0.40
N LYS A 177 -3.70 -11.31 1.58
CA LYS A 177 -4.56 -12.47 1.86
C LYS A 177 -5.74 -11.99 2.69
N GLY A 178 -6.92 -11.93 2.07
CA GLY A 178 -8.01 -11.11 2.59
C GLY A 178 -7.57 -9.65 2.60
N PHE A 179 -7.65 -8.98 3.76
CA PHE A 179 -7.15 -7.61 3.91
C PHE A 179 -5.78 -7.51 4.61
N GLN A 180 -5.17 -8.65 4.96
CA GLN A 180 -3.86 -8.67 5.59
C GLN A 180 -2.76 -8.51 4.55
N LYS A 181 -1.81 -7.60 4.82
CA LYS A 181 -0.61 -7.39 4.02
C LYS A 181 0.32 -8.60 4.10
N VAL A 182 0.83 -9.03 2.95
CA VAL A 182 1.95 -9.97 2.83
C VAL A 182 3.17 -9.15 2.45
N TYR A 183 4.20 -9.16 3.29
CA TYR A 183 5.41 -8.38 3.12
C TYR A 183 6.54 -9.24 2.55
N ASP A 184 7.33 -8.67 1.64
CA ASP A 184 8.62 -9.20 1.22
C ASP A 184 9.66 -8.06 1.18
N LEU A 185 10.92 -8.42 0.98
CA LEU A 185 12.01 -7.45 0.83
C LEU A 185 11.82 -6.61 -0.42
N THR A 186 12.13 -5.32 -0.34
CA THR A 186 11.95 -4.36 -1.44
C THR A 186 12.75 -4.74 -2.69
N GLU A 187 13.92 -5.38 -2.55
CA GLU A 187 14.77 -5.80 -3.67
C GLU A 187 14.27 -7.04 -4.43
N ARG A 188 13.23 -7.73 -3.94
CA ARG A 188 12.69 -8.98 -4.52
C ARG A 188 11.52 -8.76 -5.45
#